data_AF-A0A285VMZ6-F1
#
_entry.id   AF-A0A285VMZ6-F1
#
_cell.length_a   1.000
_cell.length_b   1.000
_cell.length_c   1.000
_cell.angle_alpha   90.00
_cell.angle_beta   90.00
_cell.angle_gamma   90.00
#
_symmetry.space_group_name_H-M   'P 1'
#
loop_
_entity.id
_entity.type
_entity.pdbx_description
1 polymer ?
#
loop_
_entity_poly.entity_id
_entity_poly.type
_entity_poly.pdbx_seq_one_letter_code
_entity_poly.pdbx_strand_id
1 'polypeptide(L)'
;MTDQPRDPALPEEDPSRAAPPLLPPYQPPRASTGRSDPAADPALRARALKKLEAEKGFRIHLTVYLAVIGLLTAIWLATGLGNGLGYYWPIWPALGWGLGLVLHRASLGWPTEEEVDAEARRLAQRGTPRRDAIED
;
A
#
# COMPACT_ATOMS: atom_id res chain seq x y z
N MET A 1 90.88 15.84 9.44
CA MET A 1 90.97 14.56 10.19
C MET A 1 90.71 14.92 11.65
N THR A 2 89.61 14.59 12.31
CA THR A 2 88.44 13.76 12.02
C THR A 2 87.51 14.04 13.20
N ASP A 3 86.28 14.52 13.01
CA ASP A 3 85.20 14.20 13.95
C ASP A 3 83.84 14.53 13.31
N GLN A 4 83.19 13.47 12.81
CA GLN A 4 81.80 13.48 12.38
C GLN A 4 80.97 13.13 13.63
N PRO A 5 80.06 13.99 14.12
CA PRO A 5 79.14 13.57 15.17
C PRO A 5 78.22 12.47 14.62
N ARG A 6 78.24 11.29 15.26
CA ARG A 6 77.28 10.21 14.97
C ARG A 6 75.86 10.73 15.23
N ASP A 7 75.05 10.79 14.18
CA ASP A 7 73.61 10.90 14.30
C ASP A 7 73.08 9.68 15.09
N PRO A 8 72.24 9.86 16.11
CA PRO A 8 71.62 8.74 16.81
C PRO A 8 70.69 8.00 15.84
N ALA A 9 70.84 6.68 15.80
CA ALA A 9 70.02 5.77 15.03
C ALA A 9 68.54 6.16 15.06
N LEU A 10 67.98 6.51 13.90
CA LEU A 10 66.54 6.51 13.70
C LEU A 10 66.05 5.09 14.01
N PRO A 11 65.03 4.91 14.87
CA PRO A 11 64.45 3.59 15.10
C PRO A 11 64.04 3.01 13.75
N GLU A 12 64.49 1.79 13.45
CA GLU A 12 64.08 1.01 12.28
C GLU A 12 62.54 1.06 12.17
N GLU A 13 62.03 1.87 11.26
CA GLU A 13 60.60 1.97 10.96
C GLU A 13 60.16 0.60 10.44
N ASP A 14 59.43 -0.15 11.28
CA ASP A 14 58.90 -1.47 10.96
C ASP A 14 58.10 -1.42 9.64
N PRO A 15 58.56 -2.08 8.56
CA PRO A 15 57.86 -2.10 7.27
C PRO A 15 56.50 -2.82 7.35
N SER A 16 56.18 -3.49 8.47
CA SER A 16 54.87 -4.09 8.77
C SER A 16 53.86 -3.09 9.31
N ARG A 17 54.27 -1.85 9.62
CA ARG A 17 53.34 -0.73 9.91
C ARG A 17 52.79 -0.14 8.61
N ALA A 18 52.42 -1.02 7.67
CA ALA A 18 51.70 -0.67 6.47
C ALA A 18 50.43 0.10 6.85
N ALA A 19 50.22 1.21 6.14
CA ALA A 19 49.03 2.05 6.28
C ALA A 19 47.74 1.20 6.39
N PRO A 20 46.78 1.59 7.26
CA PRO A 20 45.50 0.89 7.33
C PRO A 20 44.90 0.78 5.93
N PRO A 21 44.19 -0.31 5.60
CA PRO A 21 43.60 -0.48 4.27
C PRO A 21 42.79 0.75 3.93
N LEU A 22 43.19 1.44 2.85
CA LEU A 22 42.47 2.61 2.36
C LEU A 22 41.02 2.21 2.23
N LEU A 23 40.13 2.90 2.96
CA LEU A 23 38.70 2.69 2.81
C LEU A 23 38.38 2.78 1.32
N PRO A 24 37.53 1.87 0.78
CA PRO A 24 37.07 2.02 -0.59
C PRO A 24 36.58 3.46 -0.77
N PRO A 25 36.90 4.12 -1.90
CA PRO A 25 36.46 5.48 -2.15
C PRO A 25 34.97 5.55 -1.85
N TYR A 26 34.56 6.50 -1.01
CA TYR A 26 33.16 6.69 -0.65
C TYR A 26 32.33 6.68 -1.94
N GLN A 27 31.59 5.60 -2.15
CA GLN A 27 30.58 5.54 -3.20
C GLN A 27 29.34 6.18 -2.59
N PRO A 28 28.96 7.40 -3.01
CA PRO A 28 27.67 7.92 -2.62
C PRO A 28 26.61 6.91 -3.05
N PRO A 29 25.53 6.71 -2.28
CA PRO A 29 24.36 5.97 -2.75
C PRO A 29 24.06 6.49 -4.14
N ARG A 30 24.17 5.65 -5.18
CA ARG A 30 23.96 6.10 -6.55
C ARG A 30 22.59 6.75 -6.56
N ALA A 31 22.54 8.07 -6.70
CA ALA A 31 21.29 8.75 -6.96
C ALA A 31 20.73 8.03 -8.17
N SER A 32 19.63 7.30 -7.98
CA SER A 32 18.95 6.57 -9.03
C SER A 32 18.46 7.61 -10.02
N THR A 33 19.30 7.94 -11.00
CA THR A 33 18.98 8.83 -12.10
C THR A 33 17.86 8.16 -12.89
N GLY A 34 16.66 8.73 -12.84
CA GLY A 34 15.62 8.46 -13.83
C GLY A 34 14.42 7.62 -13.40
N ARG A 35 14.14 7.42 -12.12
CA ARG A 35 12.79 7.06 -11.68
C ARG A 35 12.36 8.02 -10.58
N SER A 36 11.81 9.16 -10.98
CA SER A 36 10.91 9.93 -10.10
C SER A 36 9.93 8.90 -9.55
N ASP A 37 9.98 8.61 -8.25
CA ASP A 37 9.05 7.66 -7.66
C ASP A 37 7.64 8.18 -7.98
N PRO A 38 6.82 7.48 -8.80
CA PRO A 38 5.47 7.95 -9.09
C PRO A 38 4.62 8.00 -7.81
N ALA A 39 5.04 7.29 -6.75
CA ALA A 39 4.48 7.44 -5.43
C ALA A 39 4.94 8.71 -4.71
N ALA A 40 5.85 9.53 -5.21
CA ALA A 40 6.20 10.85 -4.64
C ALA A 40 5.36 12.00 -5.22
N ASP A 41 4.59 11.77 -6.29
CA ASP A 41 3.68 12.76 -6.86
C ASP A 41 2.47 13.00 -5.92
N PRO A 42 2.30 14.21 -5.37
CA PRO A 42 1.20 14.53 -4.46
C PRO A 42 -0.19 14.39 -5.12
N ALA A 43 -0.31 14.61 -6.44
CA ALA A 43 -1.58 14.46 -7.15
C ALA A 43 -2.00 13.00 -7.30
N LEU A 44 -1.04 12.09 -7.52
CA LEU A 44 -1.26 10.64 -7.56
C LEU A 44 -1.62 10.10 -6.16
N ARG A 45 -0.92 10.54 -5.10
CA ARG A 45 -1.27 10.19 -3.71
C ARG A 45 -2.68 10.63 -3.34
N ALA A 46 -3.06 11.86 -3.66
CA ALA A 46 -4.39 12.38 -3.34
C ALA A 46 -5.52 11.59 -4.05
N ARG A 47 -5.30 11.15 -5.30
CA ARG A 47 -6.24 10.29 -6.03
C ARG A 47 -6.35 8.90 -5.41
N ALA A 48 -5.23 8.30 -5.01
CA ALA A 48 -5.21 7.01 -4.33
C ALA A 48 -5.92 7.06 -2.98
N LEU A 49 -5.69 8.11 -2.18
CA LEU A 49 -6.37 8.33 -0.90
C LEU A 49 -7.88 8.52 -1.07
N LYS A 50 -8.32 9.34 -2.04
CA LYS A 50 -9.74 9.53 -2.35
C LYS A 50 -10.44 8.22 -2.71
N LYS A 51 -9.81 7.37 -3.53
CA LYS A 51 -10.38 6.05 -3.87
C LYS A 51 -10.53 5.18 -2.62
N LEU A 52 -9.50 5.13 -1.76
CA LEU A 52 -9.52 4.33 -0.52
C LEU A 52 -10.54 4.82 0.51
N GLU A 53 -10.72 6.14 0.65
CA GLU A 53 -11.70 6.72 1.58
C GLU A 53 -13.13 6.49 1.12
N ALA A 54 -13.39 6.60 -0.19
CA ALA A 54 -14.71 6.41 -0.75
C ALA A 54 -15.20 4.96 -0.55
N GLU A 55 -14.31 3.97 -0.69
CA GLU A 55 -14.61 2.56 -0.40
C GLU A 55 -14.90 2.28 1.09
N LYS A 56 -14.24 3.01 2.00
CA LYS A 56 -14.47 2.85 3.45
C LYS A 56 -15.83 3.44 3.85
N GLY A 57 -16.16 4.62 3.32
CA GLY A 57 -17.45 5.28 3.58
C GLY A 57 -18.64 4.40 3.16
N PHE A 58 -18.57 3.80 1.96
CA PHE A 58 -19.62 2.91 1.48
C PHE A 58 -19.81 1.64 2.33
N ARG A 59 -18.71 1.01 2.76
CA ARG A 59 -18.77 -0.20 3.61
C ARG A 59 -19.47 0.07 4.94
N ILE A 60 -19.20 1.21 5.57
CA ILE A 60 -19.89 1.60 6.81
C ILE A 60 -21.38 1.76 6.56
N HIS A 61 -21.76 2.48 5.51
CA HIS A 61 -23.18 2.69 5.17
C HIS A 61 -23.90 1.38 4.86
N LEU A 62 -23.26 0.46 4.13
CA LEU A 62 -23.81 -0.86 3.85
C LEU A 62 -23.99 -1.69 5.12
N THR A 63 -22.99 -1.71 6.02
CA THR A 63 -23.08 -2.43 7.29
C THR A 63 -24.20 -1.87 8.17
N VAL A 64 -24.30 -0.55 8.28
CA VAL A 64 -25.37 0.11 9.04
C VAL A 64 -26.73 -0.21 8.41
N TYR A 65 -26.85 -0.15 7.09
CA TYR A 65 -28.07 -0.51 6.39
C TYR A 65 -28.51 -1.95 6.72
N LEU A 66 -27.61 -2.92 6.59
CA LEU A 66 -27.93 -4.33 6.90
C LEU A 66 -28.27 -4.54 8.38
N ALA A 67 -27.54 -3.89 9.29
CA ALA A 67 -27.82 -3.97 10.73
C ALA A 67 -29.21 -3.41 11.07
N VAL A 68 -29.55 -2.24 10.51
CA VAL A 68 -30.85 -1.59 10.73
C VAL A 68 -31.97 -2.44 10.13
N ILE A 69 -31.90 -2.80 8.85
CA ILE A 69 -32.95 -3.60 8.21
C ILE A 69 -33.10 -4.97 8.88
N GLY A 70 -31.99 -5.62 9.25
CA GLY A 70 -32.00 -6.87 10.01
C GLY A 70 -32.68 -6.72 11.37
N LEU A 71 -32.38 -5.64 12.11
CA LEU A 71 -33.03 -5.34 13.38
C LEU A 71 -34.54 -5.11 13.22
N LEU A 72 -34.96 -4.30 12.24
CA LEU A 72 -36.39 -4.09 11.97
C LEU A 72 -37.10 -5.38 11.58
N THR A 73 -36.45 -6.23 10.79
CA THR A 73 -36.95 -7.55 10.40
C THR A 73 -37.13 -8.44 11.63
N ALA A 74 -36.15 -8.46 12.53
CA ALA A 74 -36.21 -9.22 13.77
C ALA A 74 -37.33 -8.72 14.70
N ILE A 75 -37.53 -7.40 14.81
CA ILE A 75 -38.64 -6.80 15.56
C ILE A 75 -39.98 -7.21 14.95
N TRP A 76 -40.13 -7.13 13.63
CA TRP A 76 -41.35 -7.56 12.94
C TRP A 76 -41.64 -9.05 13.18
N LEU A 77 -40.61 -9.90 13.11
CA LEU A 77 -40.75 -11.33 13.35
C LEU A 77 -41.14 -11.63 14.81
N ALA A 78 -40.46 -11.00 15.77
CA ALA A 78 -40.71 -11.16 17.20
C ALA A 78 -42.12 -10.69 17.61
N THR A 79 -42.59 -9.59 17.03
CA THR A 79 -43.93 -9.04 17.30
C THR A 79 -45.03 -9.81 16.57
N GLY A 80 -44.75 -10.34 15.38
CA GLY A 80 -45.68 -11.14 14.59
C GLY A 80 -45.85 -12.59 15.06
N LEU A 81 -44.83 -13.20 15.67
CA LEU A 81 -44.94 -14.58 16.19
C LEU A 81 -45.99 -14.74 17.29
N GLY A 82 -46.25 -13.70 18.08
CA GLY A 82 -47.24 -13.73 19.17
C GLY A 82 -48.65 -13.27 18.76
N ASN A 83 -48.77 -12.48 17.68
CA ASN A 83 -50.01 -11.77 17.34
C ASN A 83 -50.50 -12.03 15.90
N GLY A 84 -49.79 -12.87 15.14
CA GLY A 84 -49.96 -13.06 13.69
C GLY A 84 -48.99 -12.20 12.88
N LEU A 85 -48.38 -12.78 11.84
CA LEU A 85 -47.47 -12.08 10.93
C LEU A 85 -48.26 -11.06 10.10
N GLY A 86 -48.28 -9.80 10.55
CA GLY A 86 -48.91 -8.68 9.85
C GLY A 86 -48.09 -8.18 8.65
N TYR A 87 -48.54 -7.07 8.04
CA TYR A 87 -47.85 -6.43 6.92
C TYR A 87 -46.37 -6.14 7.22
N TYR A 88 -45.49 -6.47 6.27
CA TYR A 88 -44.03 -6.29 6.38
C TYR A 88 -43.62 -4.82 6.21
N TRP A 89 -43.90 -4.01 7.22
CA TRP A 89 -43.55 -2.60 7.26
C TRP A 89 -42.04 -2.27 7.13
N PRO A 90 -41.07 -3.16 7.46
CA PRO A 90 -39.64 -2.88 7.22
C PRO A 90 -39.26 -2.65 5.74
N ILE A 91 -40.15 -3.00 4.80
CA ILE A 91 -39.98 -2.75 3.37
C ILE A 91 -39.76 -1.26 3.06
N TRP A 92 -40.44 -0.35 3.77
CA TRP A 92 -40.39 1.09 3.50
C TRP A 92 -39.00 1.70 3.77
N PRO A 93 -38.41 1.53 4.97
CA PRO A 93 -37.03 1.98 5.21
C PRO A 93 -36.02 1.24 4.33
N ALA A 94 -36.24 -0.04 4.02
CA ALA A 94 -35.37 -0.79 3.11
C ALA A 94 -35.33 -0.16 1.71
N LEU A 95 -36.47 0.23 1.16
CA LEU A 95 -36.57 0.88 -0.14
C LEU A 95 -36.08 2.33 -0.12
N GLY A 96 -36.48 3.11 0.88
CA GLY A 96 -36.11 4.52 0.99
C GLY A 96 -34.60 4.73 1.10
N TRP A 97 -33.91 3.94 1.93
CA TRP A 97 -32.45 4.02 2.07
C TRP A 97 -31.69 3.14 1.07
N GLY A 98 -32.26 2.00 0.69
CA GLY A 98 -31.62 1.07 -0.25
C GLY A 98 -31.38 1.70 -1.62
N LEU A 99 -32.31 2.54 -2.09
CA LEU A 99 -32.15 3.25 -3.36
C LEU A 99 -30.96 4.23 -3.33
N GLY A 100 -30.78 4.97 -2.24
CA GLY A 100 -29.63 5.86 -2.04
C GLY A 100 -28.30 5.10 -2.03
N LEU A 101 -28.28 3.90 -1.43
CA LEU A 101 -27.10 3.04 -1.37
C LEU A 101 -26.71 2.49 -2.75
N VAL A 102 -27.70 2.07 -3.56
CA VAL A 102 -27.48 1.59 -4.93
C VAL A 102 -26.91 2.71 -5.81
N LEU A 103 -27.47 3.91 -5.72
CA LEU A 103 -26.97 5.07 -6.47
C LEU A 103 -25.55 5.47 -6.03
N HIS A 104 -25.24 5.40 -4.74
CA HIS A 104 -23.89 5.67 -4.23
C HIS A 104 -22.87 4.62 -4.70
N ARG A 105 -23.24 3.34 -4.71
CA ARG A 105 -22.40 2.26 -5.27
C ARG A 105 -22.16 2.44 -6.77
N ALA A 106 -23.19 2.82 -7.52
CA ALA A 106 -23.06 3.11 -8.95
C ALA A 106 -22.11 4.30 -9.20
N SER A 107 -22.16 5.31 -8.33
CA SER A 107 -21.29 6.50 -8.39
C SER A 107 -19.80 6.21 -8.08
N LEU A 108 -19.52 5.19 -7.27
CA LEU A 108 -18.15 4.76 -6.97
C LEU A 108 -17.43 4.13 -8.17
N GLY A 109 -18.12 3.90 -9.28
CA GLY A 109 -17.57 3.32 -10.49
C GLY A 109 -17.47 1.80 -10.36
N TRP A 110 -18.21 1.08 -11.19
CA TRP A 110 -17.93 -0.33 -11.38
C TRP A 110 -16.60 -0.44 -12.16
N PRO A 111 -15.59 -1.19 -11.66
CA PRO A 111 -14.39 -1.46 -12.45
C PRO A 111 -14.82 -2.21 -13.70
N THR A 112 -14.61 -1.59 -14.86
CA THR A 112 -14.83 -2.26 -16.15
C THR A 112 -13.89 -3.44 -16.29
N GLU A 113 -14.35 -4.55 -16.86
CA GLU A 113 -13.56 -5.79 -17.01
C GLU A 113 -12.21 -5.53 -17.71
N GLU A 114 -12.19 -4.59 -18.65
CA GLU A 114 -10.97 -4.14 -19.35
C GLU A 114 -9.92 -3.53 -18.41
N GLU A 115 -10.35 -2.79 -17.38
CA GLU A 115 -9.47 -2.18 -16.38
C GLU A 115 -8.92 -3.23 -15.43
N VAL A 116 -9.74 -4.22 -15.04
CA VAL A 116 -9.34 -5.37 -14.22
C VAL A 116 -8.31 -6.23 -14.95
N ASP A 117 -8.53 -6.47 -16.24
CA ASP A 117 -7.64 -7.22 -17.11
C ASP A 117 -6.31 -6.48 -17.37
N ALA A 118 -6.37 -5.17 -17.58
CA ALA A 118 -5.18 -4.34 -17.74
C ALA A 118 -4.33 -4.31 -16.45
N GLU A 119 -4.98 -4.23 -15.30
CA GLU A 119 -4.32 -4.27 -13.98
C GLU A 119 -3.72 -5.66 -13.72
N ALA A 120 -4.44 -6.75 -14.02
CA ALA A 120 -3.95 -8.13 -13.90
C ALA A 120 -2.73 -8.39 -14.79
N ARG A 121 -2.75 -7.90 -16.04
CA ARG A 121 -1.59 -7.97 -16.96
C ARG A 121 -0.40 -7.16 -16.43
N ARG A 122 -0.63 -5.98 -15.84
CA ARG A 122 0.42 -5.18 -15.17
C ARG A 122 1.06 -5.91 -13.99
N LEU A 123 0.26 -6.60 -13.18
CA LEU A 123 0.76 -7.38 -12.04
C LEU A 123 1.55 -8.61 -12.49
N ALA A 124 1.10 -9.30 -13.55
CA ALA A 124 1.83 -10.41 -14.14
C ALA A 124 3.22 -9.99 -14.65
N GLN A 125 3.33 -8.82 -15.28
CA GLN A 125 4.59 -8.27 -15.77
C GLN A 125 5.54 -7.79 -14.65
N ARG A 126 5.01 -7.35 -13.51
CA ARG A 126 5.80 -7.03 -12.30
C ARG A 126 6.29 -8.27 -11.55
N GLY A 127 5.59 -9.39 -11.69
CA GLY A 127 5.87 -10.66 -11.00
C GLY A 127 6.97 -11.52 -11.64
N THR A 128 7.62 -11.07 -12.72
CA THR A 128 8.73 -11.82 -13.34
C THR A 128 10.09 -11.10 -13.17
N PRO A 129 10.74 -11.16 -11.99
CA PRO A 129 12.17 -10.93 -11.89
C PRO A 129 12.94 -12.27 -11.82
N ARG A 130 13.78 -12.50 -12.85
CA ARG A 130 15.07 -13.23 -12.79
C ARG A 130 15.01 -14.75 -12.58
N ARG A 131 14.78 -15.52 -13.65
CA ARG A 131 15.19 -16.94 -13.75
C ARG A 131 16.55 -17.13 -14.43
N ASP A 132 17.15 -16.04 -14.88
CA ASP A 132 18.27 -16.02 -15.82
C ASP A 132 19.61 -15.71 -15.12
N ALA A 133 19.68 -15.91 -13.80
CA ALA A 133 20.90 -15.65 -13.00
C ALA A 133 21.48 -16.89 -12.30
N ILE A 134 21.04 -18.10 -12.69
CA ILE A 134 21.54 -19.37 -12.13
C ILE A 134 22.19 -20.26 -13.21
N GLU A 135 22.08 -19.92 -14.49
CA GLU A 135 22.76 -20.61 -15.58
C GLU A 135 23.85 -19.67 -16.14
N ASP A 136 25.06 -19.76 -15.57
CA ASP A 136 26.37 -19.62 -16.25
C ASP A 136 27.53 -19.63 -15.24
#